data_AF-A0A2E3ATB8-F1
#
_entry.id   AF-A0A2E3ATB8-F1
#
_cell.length_a   1.000
_cell.length_b   1.000
_cell.length_c   1.000
_cell.angle_alpha   90.00
_cell.angle_beta   90.00
_cell.angle_gamma   90.00
#
_symmetry.space_group_name_H-M   'P 1'
#
loop_
_entity.id
_entity.type
_entity.pdbx_description
1 polymer ?
#
loop_
_entity_poly.entity_id
_entity_poly.type
_entity_poly.pdbx_seq_one_letter_code
_entity_poly.pdbx_strand_id
1 'polypeptide(L)'
;MDISDVDLDVPDVLRPSAMRHLGMRPELDEVVDALPGLHMASAAFLPVTLLRLYRRVRPDVIGNRCVYEPSCSRYSELAFRTKPPAQAIRLTISRLCRCKPGCGGTDMKELEIPS
;
A
#
# COMPACT_ATOMS: atom_id res chain seq x y z
N MET A 1 2.55 26.05 -26.23
CA MET A 1 2.97 25.96 -24.82
C MET A 1 2.84 24.51 -24.43
N ASP A 2 3.97 23.79 -24.52
CA ASP A 2 4.08 22.41 -24.10
C ASP A 2 4.10 22.42 -22.56
N ILE A 3 3.07 21.84 -21.93
CA ILE A 3 2.86 21.83 -20.47
C ILE A 3 3.60 20.64 -19.82
N SER A 4 4.44 19.94 -20.58
CA SER A 4 5.11 18.70 -20.17
C SER A 4 6.42 18.88 -19.38
N ASP A 5 6.88 20.12 -19.17
CA ASP A 5 8.19 20.41 -18.55
C ASP A 5 8.09 21.33 -17.31
N VAL A 6 6.99 21.23 -16.56
CA VAL A 6 6.97 21.73 -15.18
C VAL A 6 7.45 20.58 -14.31
N ASP A 7 8.77 20.51 -14.08
CA ASP A 7 9.35 19.77 -12.96
C ASP A 7 8.81 20.36 -11.66
N LEU A 8 7.59 19.95 -11.30
CA LEU A 8 7.07 20.12 -9.97
C LEU A 8 7.97 19.25 -9.09
N ASP A 9 8.89 19.89 -8.37
CA ASP A 9 9.72 19.25 -7.34
C ASP A 9 8.81 18.84 -6.17
N VAL A 10 8.00 17.78 -6.41
CA VAL A 10 7.08 17.23 -5.42
C VAL A 10 7.93 16.50 -4.41
N PRO A 11 7.91 16.88 -3.13
CA PRO A 11 8.67 16.17 -2.12
C PRO A 11 8.30 14.68 -2.12
N ASP A 12 9.29 13.79 -2.08
CA ASP A 12 9.11 12.33 -2.16
C ASP A 12 8.08 11.78 -1.14
N VAL A 13 7.97 12.45 0.00
CA VAL A 13 7.01 12.13 1.06
C VAL A 13 5.55 12.36 0.65
N LEU A 14 5.29 13.32 -0.25
CA LEU A 14 3.97 13.68 -0.74
C LEU A 14 3.59 12.92 -2.00
N ARG A 15 4.58 12.43 -2.77
CA ARG A 15 4.38 11.74 -4.05
C ARG A 15 3.29 10.65 -3.99
N PRO A 16 3.27 9.70 -3.03
CA PRO A 16 2.23 8.66 -3.00
C PRO A 16 0.82 9.20 -2.77
N SER A 17 0.69 10.24 -1.93
CA SER A 17 -0.62 10.85 -1.67
C SER A 17 -1.07 11.68 -2.87
N ALA A 18 -0.17 12.46 -3.47
CA ALA A 18 -0.44 13.26 -4.66
C ALA A 18 -0.90 12.38 -5.83
N MET A 19 -0.18 11.29 -6.12
CA MET A 19 -0.57 10.34 -7.17
C MET A 19 -1.99 9.82 -6.98
N ARG A 20 -2.35 9.40 -5.76
CA ARG A 20 -3.70 8.89 -5.46
C ARG A 20 -4.78 9.96 -5.61
N HIS A 21 -4.49 11.21 -5.22
CA HIS A 21 -5.43 12.33 -5.41
C HIS A 21 -5.63 12.69 -6.89
N LEU A 22 -4.61 12.47 -7.73
CA LEU A 22 -4.69 12.61 -9.19
C LEU A 22 -5.37 11.42 -9.87
N GLY A 23 -5.85 10.42 -9.10
CA GLY A 23 -6.44 9.19 -9.65
C GLY A 23 -5.42 8.22 -10.24
N MET A 24 -4.12 8.47 -10.06
CA MET A 24 -3.05 7.58 -10.47
C MET A 24 -2.76 6.53 -9.40
N ARG A 25 -2.29 5.36 -9.84
CA ARG A 25 -1.90 4.26 -8.97
C ARG A 25 -0.36 4.25 -8.82
N PRO A 26 0.17 4.24 -7.59
CA PRO A 26 1.60 4.09 -7.39
C PRO A 26 2.11 2.72 -7.85
N GLU A 27 3.37 2.62 -8.27
CA GLU A 27 3.96 1.41 -8.86
C GLU A 27 3.90 0.21 -7.91
N LEU A 28 4.32 0.38 -6.65
CA LEU A 28 4.28 -0.72 -5.68
C LEU A 28 2.84 -1.12 -5.32
N ASP A 29 1.87 -0.22 -5.50
CA ASP A 29 0.47 -0.57 -5.32
C ASP A 29 0.00 -1.55 -6.41
N GLU A 30 0.44 -1.33 -7.65
CA GLU A 30 0.12 -2.20 -8.79
C GLU A 30 0.82 -3.55 -8.68
N VAL A 31 2.09 -3.56 -8.27
CA VAL A 31 2.85 -4.81 -8.08
C VAL A 31 2.16 -5.70 -7.05
N VAL A 32 1.70 -5.15 -5.92
CA VAL A 32 0.98 -5.94 -4.90
C VAL A 32 -0.40 -6.41 -5.40
N ASP A 33 -1.08 -5.63 -6.24
CA ASP A 33 -2.34 -6.03 -6.87
C ASP A 33 -2.15 -7.21 -7.83
N ALA A 34 -1.03 -7.23 -8.55
CA ALA A 34 -0.69 -8.27 -9.50
C ALA A 34 -0.26 -9.60 -8.85
N LEU A 35 0.04 -9.62 -7.54
CA LEU A 35 0.44 -10.84 -6.87
C LEU A 35 -0.63 -11.93 -6.96
N PRO A 36 -0.23 -13.21 -7.14
CA PRO A 36 -1.17 -14.31 -7.25
C PRO A 36 -1.99 -14.48 -5.97
N GLY A 37 -3.20 -15.03 -6.11
CA GLY A 37 -4.03 -15.41 -4.98
C GLY A 37 -3.34 -16.43 -4.08
N LEU A 38 -3.64 -16.38 -2.78
CA LEU A 38 -3.15 -17.40 -1.85
C LEU A 38 -3.98 -18.66 -1.95
N HIS A 39 -3.35 -19.80 -1.66
CA HIS A 39 -4.06 -21.07 -1.54
C HIS A 39 -4.96 -21.08 -0.30
N MET A 40 -6.16 -21.66 -0.39
CA MET A 40 -7.16 -21.68 0.70
C MET A 40 -6.66 -22.32 2.00
N ALA A 41 -5.68 -23.23 1.91
CA ALA A 41 -5.10 -23.87 3.09
C ALA A 41 -4.03 -23.02 3.81
N SER A 42 -3.64 -21.87 3.26
CA SER A 42 -2.63 -21.00 3.88
C SER A 42 -3.24 -20.16 5.01
N ALA A 43 -2.54 -20.03 6.13
CA ALA A 43 -2.99 -19.20 7.26
C ALA A 43 -3.17 -17.72 6.88
N ALA A 44 -2.48 -17.26 5.84
CA ALA A 44 -2.60 -15.91 5.31
C ALA A 44 -3.75 -15.72 4.30
N PHE A 45 -4.44 -16.80 3.90
CA PHE A 45 -5.55 -16.72 2.94
C PHE A 45 -6.66 -15.79 3.41
N LEU A 46 -7.15 -16.00 4.63
CA LEU A 46 -8.24 -15.21 5.20
C LEU A 46 -7.91 -13.71 5.29
N PRO A 47 -6.80 -13.27 5.93
CA PRO A 47 -6.50 -11.85 6.03
C PRO A 47 -6.22 -11.20 4.66
N VAL A 48 -5.53 -11.89 3.75
CA VAL A 48 -5.27 -11.34 2.40
C VAL A 48 -6.57 -11.19 1.61
N THR A 49 -7.48 -12.16 1.71
CA THR A 49 -8.79 -12.08 1.04
C THR A 49 -9.64 -10.93 1.59
N LEU A 50 -9.66 -10.76 2.92
CA LEU A 50 -10.36 -9.63 3.55
C LEU A 50 -9.77 -8.28 3.15
N LEU A 51 -8.44 -8.17 3.05
CA LEU A 51 -7.76 -6.94 2.60
C LEU A 51 -8.07 -6.63 1.13
N ARG A 52 -8.11 -7.64 0.25
CA ARG A 52 -8.51 -7.49 -1.15
C ARG A 52 -9.98 -7.08 -1.28
N LEU A 53 -10.88 -7.71 -0.53
CA LEU A 53 -12.29 -7.36 -0.49
C LEU A 53 -12.50 -5.93 0.02
N TYR A 54 -11.80 -5.56 1.10
CA TYR A 54 -11.80 -4.20 1.63
C TYR A 54 -11.42 -3.19 0.55
N ARG A 55 -10.35 -3.43 -0.21
CA ARG A 55 -9.91 -2.53 -1.28
C ARG A 55 -10.91 -2.40 -2.43
N ARG A 56 -11.74 -3.42 -2.67
CA ARG A 56 -12.78 -3.40 -3.71
C ARG A 56 -14.05 -2.66 -3.28
N VAL A 57 -14.41 -2.76 -2.00
CA VAL A 57 -15.65 -2.17 -1.45
C VAL A 57 -15.41 -0.75 -0.91
N ARG A 58 -14.18 -0.45 -0.48
CA ARG A 58 -13.83 0.85 0.09
C ARG A 58 -13.93 1.96 -0.96
N PRO A 59 -14.60 3.08 -0.66
CA PRO A 59 -14.64 4.24 -1.55
C PRO A 59 -13.27 4.91 -1.71
N ASP A 60 -13.01 5.45 -2.90
CA ASP A 60 -11.76 6.14 -3.27
C ASP A 60 -11.43 7.33 -2.35
N VAL A 61 -12.46 7.99 -1.80
CA VAL A 61 -12.32 9.10 -0.83
C VAL A 61 -11.57 8.69 0.44
N ILE A 62 -11.64 7.41 0.82
CA ILE A 62 -10.86 6.84 1.92
C ILE A 62 -9.56 6.22 1.36
N GLY A 63 -9.63 5.67 0.14
CA GLY A 63 -8.53 5.29 -0.77
C GLY A 63 -7.30 6.18 -0.66
N ASN A 64 -7.53 7.45 -0.94
CA ASN A 64 -6.49 8.42 -1.30
C ASN A 64 -5.77 9.04 -0.11
N ARG A 65 -6.17 8.70 1.12
CA ARG A 65 -5.57 9.22 2.36
C ARG A 65 -4.24 8.56 2.74
N CYS A 66 -3.93 7.42 2.13
CA CYS A 66 -2.66 6.76 2.43
C CYS A 66 -1.51 7.60 1.86
N VAL A 67 -0.55 7.93 2.71
CA VAL A 67 0.61 8.77 2.38
C VAL A 67 1.84 7.97 1.97
N TYR A 68 1.72 6.65 1.99
CA TYR A 68 2.82 5.72 1.86
C TYR A 68 2.68 4.84 0.62
N GLU A 69 3.80 4.32 0.14
CA GLU A 69 3.89 3.39 -0.97
C GLU A 69 4.69 2.12 -0.55
N PRO A 70 4.11 0.90 -0.63
CA PRO A 70 2.73 0.61 -0.97
C PRO A 70 1.73 1.12 0.10
N SER A 71 0.44 1.17 -0.25
CA SER A 71 -0.63 1.60 0.66
C SER A 71 -0.69 0.72 1.91
N CYS A 72 -1.17 1.24 3.04
CA CYS A 72 -1.22 0.48 4.30
C CYS A 72 -1.93 -0.89 4.16
N SER A 73 -3.02 -0.95 3.39
CA SER A 73 -3.73 -2.21 3.08
C SER A 73 -2.88 -3.22 2.29
N ARG A 74 -2.06 -2.74 1.36
CA ARG A 74 -1.15 -3.55 0.53
C ARG A 74 0.10 -3.96 1.30
N TYR A 75 0.65 -3.06 2.10
CA TYR A 75 1.70 -3.36 3.06
C TYR A 75 1.24 -4.46 4.03
N SER A 76 0.01 -4.39 4.55
CA SER A 76 -0.57 -5.45 5.37
C SER A 76 -0.65 -6.78 4.62
N GLU A 77 -1.06 -6.77 3.35
CA GLU A 77 -1.07 -7.98 2.52
C GLU A 77 0.33 -8.58 2.37
N LEU A 78 1.35 -7.76 2.06
CA LEU A 78 2.74 -8.21 2.02
C LEU A 78 3.22 -8.77 3.37
N ALA A 79 2.85 -8.12 4.47
CA ALA A 79 3.22 -8.58 5.81
C ALA A 79 2.64 -9.96 6.11
N PHE A 80 1.36 -10.20 5.79
CA PHE A 80 0.74 -11.52 5.95
C PHE A 80 1.30 -12.57 5.00
N ARG A 81 1.77 -12.18 3.81
CA ARG A 81 2.40 -13.10 2.85
C ARG A 81 3.80 -13.55 3.28
N THR A 82 4.56 -12.68 3.92
CA THR A 82 6.00 -12.89 4.16
C THR A 82 6.37 -13.19 5.61
N LYS A 83 5.51 -12.82 6.57
CA LYS A 83 5.78 -12.97 8.01
C LYS A 83 4.69 -13.81 8.71
N PRO A 84 5.01 -14.41 9.87
CA PRO A 84 4.01 -15.03 10.72
C PRO A 84 2.89 -14.05 11.12
N PRO A 85 1.65 -14.53 11.33
CA PRO A 85 0.47 -13.66 11.49
C PRO A 85 0.59 -12.65 12.63
N ALA A 86 1.19 -13.04 13.76
CA ALA A 86 1.42 -12.13 14.89
C ALA A 86 2.37 -10.98 14.53
N GLN A 87 3.44 -11.27 13.79
CA GLN A 87 4.39 -10.25 13.33
C GLN A 87 3.75 -9.37 12.25
N ALA A 88 2.97 -9.95 11.34
CA ALA A 88 2.23 -9.22 10.32
C ALA A 88 1.24 -8.21 10.90
N ILE A 89 0.52 -8.60 11.97
CA ILE A 89 -0.37 -7.70 12.72
C ILE A 89 0.42 -6.56 13.35
N ARG A 90 1.54 -6.87 14.02
CA ARG A 90 2.38 -5.85 14.69
C ARG A 90 2.90 -4.82 13.69
N LEU A 91 3.40 -5.26 12.53
CA LEU A 91 3.86 -4.39 11.45
C LEU A 91 2.72 -3.56 10.88
N THR A 92 1.55 -4.16 10.64
CA THR A 92 0.34 -3.47 10.17
C THR A 92 -0.09 -2.36 11.11
N ILE A 93 -0.20 -2.64 12.41
CA ILE A 93 -0.62 -1.65 13.41
C ILE A 93 0.41 -0.51 13.49
N SER A 94 1.70 -0.85 13.56
CA SER A 94 2.78 0.15 13.58
C SER A 94 2.70 1.08 12.37
N ARG A 95 2.43 0.52 11.18
CA ARG A 95 2.29 1.27 9.93
C ARG A 95 1.09 2.21 9.96
N LEU A 96 -0.07 1.72 10.41
CA LEU A 96 -1.29 2.53 10.51
C LEU A 96 -1.10 3.71 11.47
N CYS A 97 -0.45 3.51 12.62
CA CYS A 97 -0.16 4.59 13.57
C CYS A 97 0.74 5.70 12.99
N ARG A 98 1.60 5.35 12.02
CA ARG A 98 2.49 6.30 11.31
C ARG A 98 1.84 6.93 10.07
N CYS A 99 0.70 6.44 9.61
CA CYS A 99 0.02 6.93 8.41
C CYS A 99 -0.79 8.20 8.72
N LYS A 100 -0.10 9.35 8.70
CA LYS A 100 -0.68 10.67 8.98
C LYS A 100 -0.24 11.68 7.91
N PRO A 101 -1.03 12.74 7.63
CA PRO A 101 -0.63 13.79 6.69
C PRO A 101 0.74 14.38 7.04
N GLY A 102 1.60 14.59 6.04
CA GLY A 102 2.97 15.11 6.21
C GLY A 102 4.03 14.05 6.56
N CYS A 103 3.62 12.83 6.92
CA CYS A 103 4.48 11.65 6.83
C CYS A 103 4.25 10.98 5.47
N GLY A 104 5.18 10.20 4.94
CA GLY A 104 4.94 9.50 3.68
C GLY A 104 6.18 8.95 3.00
N GLY A 105 6.02 8.56 1.74
CA GLY A 105 7.08 7.98 0.89
C GLY A 105 7.03 6.45 0.79
N THR A 106 8.13 5.86 0.33
CA THR A 106 8.24 4.41 0.10
C THR A 106 8.68 3.68 1.37
N ASP A 107 7.99 2.59 1.76
CA ASP A 107 8.41 1.76 2.90
C ASP A 107 8.37 0.27 2.59
N MET A 108 9.54 -0.23 2.20
CA MET A 108 9.83 -1.62 1.95
C MET A 108 11.00 -2.09 2.84
N LYS A 109 11.22 -1.42 3.98
CA LYS A 109 12.39 -1.68 4.83
C LYS A 109 12.31 -3.03 5.56
N GLU A 110 11.11 -3.44 5.95
CA GLU A 110 10.89 -4.67 6.71
C GLU A 110 10.29 -5.83 5.90
N LEU A 111 9.89 -5.58 4.65
CA LEU A 111 9.14 -6.49 3.80
C LEU A 111 9.69 -6.52 2.37
N GLU A 112 9.64 -7.70 1.76
CA GLU A 112 10.05 -7.93 0.39
C GLU A 112 8.85 -8.42 -0.44
N ILE A 113 8.91 -8.23 -1.76
CA ILE A 113 7.88 -8.76 -2.65
C ILE A 113 8.11 -10.28 -2.77
N PRO A 114 7.13 -11.13 -2.40
CA PRO A 114 7.27 -12.56 -2.59
C PRO A 114 7.33 -12.83 -4.10
N SER A 115 8.40 -13.50 -4.53
CA SER A 115 8.61 -13.94 -5.92
C SER A 115 7.72 -15.13 -6.29
#